data_AF-A0A134BGD1-F1
#
_entry.id   AF-A0A134BGD1-F1
#
_cell.length_a   1.000
_cell.length_b   1.000
_cell.length_c   1.000
_cell.angle_alpha   90.00
_cell.angle_beta   90.00
_cell.angle_gamma   90.00
#
_symmetry.space_group_name_H-M   'P 1'
#
loop_
_entity.id
_entity.type
_entity.pdbx_description
1 polymer ?
#
loop_
_entity_poly.entity_id
_entity_poly.type
_entity_poly.pdbx_seq_one_letter_code
_entity_poly.pdbx_strand_id
1 'polypeptide(L)'
;MKYLLYILFTILSCIFYSCQTDEKEFDKTPTQRKRQAIETLNSELVNNKAGWLVLYFPKTDSLLFSKLSDKIKDSYQYSTDRYGYGGVCFTMRFLQQGKVEMRADMDQQSISTTTTSEYKIGANSSTQLTFLTTNYIHKLVNDSYGGACDWLYQGHNEEGFLVFKTASYLRPACEYIIMKPLKNMSDFNNAVKQAYDNRRIFEKMKNPQLYIHKGGRVYFQSDYYLGRNGGRANTTEKQRYYLFMEVTKPNPIPDYPPKEFSVLGSGYCGTPDGITFKAGLRLNNKQVFADFKRVNNNFEAELVEVYYPKWKTTRLVSKHLHPEGKITGLKAIIKDVPIIE
;
A
#
# COMPACT_ATOMS: atom_id res chain seq x y z
N MET A 1 -18.73 77.65 10.02
CA MET A 1 -18.57 76.75 11.19
C MET A 1 -19.58 75.62 11.27
N LYS A 2 -20.86 75.78 10.89
CA LYS A 2 -21.87 74.69 10.95
C LYS A 2 -21.54 73.48 10.06
N TYR A 3 -21.01 73.68 8.85
CA TYR A 3 -20.63 72.58 7.94
C TYR A 3 -19.42 71.77 8.41
N LEU A 4 -18.46 72.40 9.12
CA LEU A 4 -17.30 71.71 9.67
C LEU A 4 -17.71 70.77 10.83
N LEU A 5 -18.72 71.16 11.61
CA LEU A 5 -19.27 70.36 12.69
C LEU A 5 -20.04 69.13 12.17
N TYR A 6 -20.78 69.29 11.05
CA TYR A 6 -21.46 68.17 10.39
C TYR A 6 -20.49 67.16 9.77
N ILE A 7 -19.40 67.64 9.15
CA ILE A 7 -18.35 66.77 8.60
C ILE A 7 -17.66 65.99 9.73
N LEU A 8 -17.37 66.64 10.85
CA LEU A 8 -16.77 65.98 12.03
C LEU A 8 -17.71 64.93 12.63
N PHE A 9 -19.02 65.18 12.68
CA PHE A 9 -20.01 64.21 13.15
C PHE A 9 -20.17 63.01 12.20
N THR A 10 -20.12 63.21 10.88
CA THR A 10 -20.14 62.11 9.90
C THR A 10 -18.88 61.25 9.94
N ILE A 11 -17.70 61.85 10.13
CA ILE A 11 -16.44 61.11 10.27
C ILE A 11 -16.44 60.32 11.59
N LEU A 12 -16.96 60.91 12.67
CA LEU A 12 -17.07 60.24 13.97
C LEU A 12 -18.07 59.07 13.95
N SER A 13 -19.18 59.18 13.20
CA SER A 13 -20.13 58.06 13.02
C SER A 13 -19.58 56.91 12.17
N CYS A 14 -18.64 57.17 11.26
CA CYS A 14 -17.98 56.13 10.47
C CYS A 14 -16.92 55.33 11.26
N ILE A 15 -16.38 55.89 12.35
CA ILE A 15 -15.38 55.22 13.19
C ILE A 15 -16.03 54.19 14.14
N PHE A 16 -17.31 54.37 14.51
CA PHE A 16 -18.04 53.43 15.38
C PHE A 16 -18.69 52.25 14.64
N TYR A 17 -18.59 52.18 13.31
CA TYR A 17 -19.00 51.02 12.49
C TYR A 17 -17.82 50.21 11.96
N SER A 18 -16.64 50.33 12.57
CA SER A 18 -15.62 49.28 12.44
C SER A 18 -16.03 48.10 13.33
N CYS A 19 -16.97 47.30 12.82
CA CYS A 19 -17.14 45.93 13.29
C CYS A 19 -15.83 45.20 12.99
N GLN A 20 -14.90 45.19 13.93
CA GLN A 20 -13.95 44.08 14.05
C GLN A 20 -14.77 42.87 14.46
N THR A 21 -15.40 42.21 13.48
CA THR A 21 -15.65 40.79 13.63
C THR A 21 -14.28 40.14 13.61
N ASP A 22 -13.69 39.94 14.79
CA ASP A 22 -12.67 38.93 15.01
C ASP A 22 -13.34 37.57 14.71
N GLU A 23 -13.60 37.30 13.43
CA GLU A 23 -13.83 35.94 12.96
C GLU A 23 -12.53 35.22 13.24
N LYS A 24 -12.49 34.53 14.38
CA LYS A 24 -11.41 33.60 14.65
C LYS A 24 -11.47 32.57 13.53
N GLU A 25 -10.48 32.61 12.65
CA GLU A 25 -10.26 31.64 11.55
C GLU A 25 -10.39 30.18 12.04
N PHE A 26 -10.20 29.94 13.35
CA PHE A 26 -10.51 28.68 14.01
C PHE A 26 -11.27 28.90 15.33
N ASP A 27 -12.41 28.23 15.48
CA ASP A 27 -13.20 28.20 16.71
C ASP A 27 -12.47 27.52 17.89
N LYS A 28 -11.45 26.69 17.60
CA LYS A 28 -10.73 25.87 18.57
C LYS A 28 -9.26 26.25 18.68
N THR A 29 -8.73 26.21 19.90
CA THR A 29 -7.30 26.42 20.14
C THR A 29 -6.47 25.29 19.49
N PRO A 30 -5.18 25.52 19.17
CA PRO A 30 -4.29 24.46 18.68
C PRO A 30 -4.28 23.21 19.57
N THR A 31 -4.29 23.38 20.90
CA THR A 31 -4.33 22.28 21.86
C THR A 31 -5.63 21.48 21.78
N GLN A 32 -6.78 22.17 21.68
CA GLN A 32 -8.08 21.51 21.50
C GLN A 32 -8.15 20.73 20.19
N ARG A 33 -7.62 21.29 19.09
CA ARG A 33 -7.55 20.59 17.79
C ARG A 33 -6.68 19.34 17.86
N LYS A 34 -5.49 19.42 18.47
CA LYS A 34 -4.61 18.26 18.68
C LYS A 34 -5.30 17.17 19.50
N ARG A 35 -5.93 17.54 20.62
CA ARG A 35 -6.66 16.61 21.47
C ARG A 35 -7.80 15.93 20.73
N GLN A 36 -8.59 16.70 19.99
CA GLN A 36 -9.68 16.16 19.17
C GLN A 36 -9.17 15.18 18.11
N ALA A 37 -8.03 15.47 17.46
CA ALA A 37 -7.47 14.58 16.46
C ALA A 37 -6.99 13.24 17.06
N ILE A 38 -6.38 13.28 18.26
CA ILE A 38 -6.00 12.08 19.02
C ILE A 38 -7.24 11.26 19.38
N GLU A 39 -8.24 11.91 19.97
CA GLU A 39 -9.48 11.27 20.41
C GLU A 39 -10.23 10.66 19.22
N THR A 40 -10.34 11.39 18.10
CA THR A 40 -11.02 10.92 16.88
C THR A 40 -10.37 9.64 16.34
N LEU A 41 -9.05 9.64 16.15
CA LEU A 41 -8.35 8.47 15.63
C LEU A 41 -8.42 7.29 16.61
N ASN A 42 -8.24 7.53 17.90
CA ASN A 42 -8.32 6.47 18.90
C ASN A 42 -9.73 5.86 18.96
N SER A 43 -10.76 6.70 18.94
CA SER A 43 -12.15 6.25 18.89
C SER A 43 -12.42 5.45 17.62
N GLU A 44 -11.98 5.90 16.45
CA GLU A 44 -12.16 5.14 15.20
C GLU A 44 -11.52 3.75 15.29
N LEU A 45 -10.25 3.68 15.72
CA LEU A 45 -9.51 2.43 15.87
C LEU A 45 -10.20 1.43 16.81
N VAL A 46 -10.67 1.89 17.97
CA VAL A 46 -11.28 1.06 19.02
C VAL A 46 -12.76 0.76 18.76
N ASN A 47 -13.46 1.61 18.01
CA ASN A 47 -14.88 1.41 17.67
C ASN A 47 -15.06 0.22 16.72
N ASN A 48 -14.08 -0.06 15.85
CA ASN A 48 -14.09 -1.29 15.09
C ASN A 48 -13.71 -2.50 15.96
N LYS A 49 -14.72 -3.12 16.58
CA LYS A 49 -14.53 -4.26 17.49
C LYS A 49 -13.96 -5.51 16.81
N ALA A 50 -14.20 -5.69 15.51
CA ALA A 50 -13.61 -6.76 14.73
C ALA A 50 -12.11 -6.53 14.46
N GLY A 51 -11.66 -5.28 14.52
CA GLY A 51 -10.28 -4.89 14.22
C GLY A 51 -10.07 -4.57 12.75
N TRP A 52 -8.81 -4.59 12.34
CA TRP A 52 -8.34 -4.02 11.08
C TRP A 52 -7.45 -5.01 10.35
N LEU A 53 -7.60 -5.09 9.04
CA LEU A 53 -6.61 -5.69 8.14
C LEU A 53 -5.60 -4.61 7.78
N VAL A 54 -4.34 -4.83 8.12
CA VAL A 54 -3.28 -3.85 7.90
C VAL A 54 -2.28 -4.40 6.91
N LEU A 55 -2.02 -3.64 5.86
CA LEU A 55 -0.91 -3.90 4.94
C LEU A 55 0.18 -2.90 5.23
N TYR A 56 1.38 -3.40 5.54
CA TYR A 56 2.55 -2.56 5.74
C TYR A 56 3.67 -2.96 4.77
N PHE A 57 3.99 -2.06 3.85
CA PHE A 57 5.14 -2.12 2.97
C PHE A 57 6.20 -1.12 3.48
N PRO A 58 7.20 -1.57 4.26
CA PRO A 58 8.12 -0.68 4.93
C PRO A 58 9.19 -0.09 4.00
N LYS A 59 9.47 -0.72 2.85
CA LYS A 59 10.53 -0.29 1.92
C LYS A 59 10.24 -0.75 0.50
N THR A 60 9.11 -0.37 -0.06
CA THR A 60 8.75 -0.68 -1.44
C THR A 60 8.76 0.58 -2.28
N ASP A 61 9.71 0.69 -3.19
CA ASP A 61 9.69 1.76 -4.20
C ASP A 61 8.73 1.39 -5.34
N SER A 62 7.61 2.11 -5.44
CA SER A 62 6.62 1.89 -6.49
C SER A 62 6.96 2.49 -7.86
N LEU A 63 8.02 3.28 -7.93
CA LEU A 63 8.52 3.84 -9.18
C LEU A 63 9.62 2.97 -9.78
N LEU A 64 10.17 2.03 -9.02
CA LEU A 64 11.11 1.05 -9.52
C LEU A 64 10.41 0.11 -10.52
N PHE A 65 10.99 -0.05 -11.72
CA PHE A 65 10.41 -0.83 -12.83
C PHE A 65 8.98 -0.43 -13.22
N SER A 66 8.66 0.86 -13.13
CA SER A 66 7.32 1.41 -13.38
C SER A 66 7.03 1.79 -14.84
N LYS A 67 8.03 1.68 -15.72
CA LYS A 67 7.94 2.07 -17.13
C LYS A 67 8.39 0.91 -18.03
N LEU A 68 7.48 0.44 -18.89
CA LEU A 68 7.77 -0.60 -19.90
C LEU A 68 8.85 -0.20 -20.92
N SER A 69 9.03 1.11 -21.14
CA SER A 69 10.08 1.62 -22.02
C SER A 69 11.48 1.39 -21.46
N ASP A 70 11.60 1.30 -20.13
CA ASP A 70 12.90 1.19 -19.48
C ASP A 70 13.44 -0.21 -19.72
N LYS A 71 14.58 -0.29 -20.40
CA LYS A 71 15.27 -1.56 -20.66
C LYS A 71 16.37 -1.75 -19.63
N ILE A 72 16.35 -2.89 -18.96
CA ILE A 72 17.41 -3.27 -18.03
C ILE A 72 18.37 -4.24 -18.71
N LYS A 73 19.64 -4.13 -18.36
CA LYS A 73 20.68 -5.05 -18.81
C LYS A 73 20.72 -6.29 -17.94
N ASP A 74 21.35 -7.34 -18.44
CA ASP A 74 21.62 -8.60 -17.74
C ASP A 74 22.20 -8.44 -16.31
N SER A 75 23.05 -7.44 -16.08
CA SER A 75 23.66 -7.17 -14.78
C SER A 75 22.65 -6.83 -13.67
N TYR A 76 21.45 -6.35 -14.02
CA TYR A 76 20.41 -6.09 -13.04
C TYR A 76 19.94 -7.39 -12.38
N GLN A 77 19.98 -8.53 -13.08
CA GLN A 77 19.46 -9.82 -12.61
C GLN A 77 20.04 -10.28 -11.26
N TYR A 78 21.26 -9.85 -10.94
CA TYR A 78 22.04 -10.40 -9.83
C TYR A 78 22.14 -9.49 -8.59
N SER A 79 21.57 -8.28 -8.62
CA SER A 79 21.74 -7.31 -7.52
C SER A 79 20.42 -7.03 -6.81
N THR A 80 20.07 -7.94 -5.90
CA THR A 80 18.80 -7.96 -5.17
C THR A 80 18.64 -6.85 -4.14
N ASP A 81 19.74 -6.28 -3.66
CA ASP A 81 19.72 -5.19 -2.67
C ASP A 81 19.06 -3.91 -3.21
N ARG A 82 18.92 -3.81 -4.54
CA ARG A 82 18.34 -2.67 -5.24
C ARG A 82 16.82 -2.76 -5.44
N TYR A 83 16.20 -3.90 -5.17
CA TYR A 83 14.79 -4.13 -5.49
C TYR A 83 13.83 -3.55 -4.44
N GLY A 84 14.28 -3.43 -3.19
CA GLY A 84 13.42 -3.10 -2.06
C GLY A 84 12.76 -4.33 -1.44
N TYR A 85 11.86 -4.10 -0.50
CA TYR A 85 11.19 -5.14 0.29
C TYR A 85 9.68 -4.95 0.16
N GLY A 86 8.96 -6.05 -0.07
CA GLY A 86 7.52 -6.12 -0.09
C GLY A 86 6.89 -5.99 1.29
N GLY A 87 5.62 -6.38 1.36
CA GLY A 87 4.76 -6.06 2.49
C GLY A 87 4.45 -7.24 3.39
N VAL A 88 3.97 -6.91 4.58
CA VAL A 88 3.43 -7.85 5.56
C VAL A 88 1.98 -7.49 5.85
N CYS A 89 1.15 -8.53 5.94
CA CYS A 89 -0.26 -8.43 6.27
C CYS A 89 -0.44 -8.73 7.76
N PHE A 90 -1.20 -7.88 8.45
CA PHE A 90 -1.53 -8.05 9.85
C PHE A 90 -3.04 -8.00 10.05
N THR A 91 -3.51 -8.66 11.10
CA THR A 91 -4.78 -8.29 11.73
C THR A 91 -4.44 -7.54 13.02
N MET A 92 -5.12 -6.43 13.29
CA MET A 92 -4.90 -5.61 14.47
C MET A 92 -6.22 -5.23 15.13
N ARG A 93 -6.39 -5.54 16.41
CA ARG A 93 -7.59 -5.19 17.18
C ARG A 93 -7.21 -4.28 18.33
N PHE A 94 -7.63 -3.03 18.23
CA PHE A 94 -7.33 -2.01 19.23
C PHE A 94 -8.37 -2.07 20.34
N LEU A 95 -7.87 -2.19 21.57
CA LEU A 95 -8.65 -2.31 22.79
C LEU A 95 -8.62 -0.97 23.53
N GLN A 96 -9.54 -0.84 24.48
CA GLN A 96 -9.46 0.23 25.47
C GLN A 96 -8.14 0.14 26.25
N GLN A 97 -7.73 1.26 26.85
CA GLN A 97 -6.51 1.36 27.66
C GLN A 97 -5.19 1.18 26.87
N GLY A 98 -5.20 1.42 25.55
CA GLY A 98 -3.95 1.45 24.76
C GLY A 98 -3.35 0.06 24.51
N LYS A 99 -4.16 -0.99 24.46
CA LYS A 99 -3.70 -2.35 24.10
C LYS A 99 -4.10 -2.71 22.68
N VAL A 100 -3.25 -3.42 21.96
CA VAL A 100 -3.53 -3.93 20.62
C VAL A 100 -3.18 -5.41 20.55
N GLU A 101 -4.11 -6.20 20.03
CA GLU A 101 -3.90 -7.60 19.69
C GLU A 101 -3.56 -7.72 18.21
N MET A 102 -2.57 -8.56 17.87
CA MET A 102 -2.17 -8.74 16.48
C MET A 102 -1.75 -10.16 16.10
N ARG A 103 -1.94 -10.47 14.82
CA ARG A 103 -1.36 -11.62 14.10
C ARG A 103 -0.71 -11.10 12.80
N ALA A 104 0.21 -11.86 12.23
CA ALA A 104 0.94 -11.44 11.02
C ALA A 104 1.15 -12.61 10.03
N ASP A 105 1.30 -12.30 8.74
CA ASP A 105 1.52 -13.29 7.66
C ASP A 105 3.01 -13.67 7.47
N MET A 106 3.83 -13.58 8.52
CA MET A 106 5.28 -13.78 8.43
C MET A 106 5.65 -15.27 8.32
N ASP A 107 5.19 -16.05 9.28
CA ASP A 107 5.51 -17.46 9.49
C ASP A 107 4.31 -18.21 10.10
N GLN A 108 4.38 -19.54 10.17
CA GLN A 108 3.29 -20.39 10.65
C GLN A 108 2.90 -20.13 12.12
N GLN A 109 3.83 -19.61 12.94
CA GLN A 109 3.55 -19.24 14.33
C GLN A 109 2.82 -17.90 14.39
N SER A 110 3.27 -16.89 13.66
CA SER A 110 2.66 -15.55 13.64
C SER A 110 1.25 -15.52 13.07
N ILE A 111 0.90 -16.50 12.22
CA ILE A 111 -0.47 -16.64 11.73
C ILE A 111 -1.39 -17.29 12.75
N SER A 112 -0.89 -17.99 13.77
CA SER A 112 -1.71 -18.75 14.73
C SER A 112 -1.71 -18.15 16.14
N THR A 113 -0.64 -17.44 16.50
CA THR A 113 -0.46 -16.82 17.81
C THR A 113 -0.86 -15.34 17.78
N THR A 114 -1.84 -14.97 18.61
CA THR A 114 -2.14 -13.55 18.88
C THR A 114 -1.15 -12.99 19.90
N THR A 115 -0.46 -11.91 19.55
CA THR A 115 0.36 -11.13 20.49
C THR A 115 -0.40 -9.89 20.95
N THR A 116 -0.39 -9.63 22.25
CA THR A 116 -0.92 -8.39 22.84
C THR A 116 0.23 -7.45 23.17
N SER A 117 0.16 -6.22 22.69
CA SER A 117 1.15 -5.16 22.94
C SER A 117 0.47 -3.84 23.29
N GLU A 118 1.25 -2.84 23.65
CA GLU A 118 0.78 -1.51 24.00
C GLU A 118 0.98 -0.54 22.85
N TYR A 119 0.04 0.39 22.68
CA TYR A 119 0.09 1.47 21.71
C TYR A 119 -0.33 2.79 22.33
N LYS A 120 0.11 3.89 21.71
CA LYS A 120 -0.30 5.24 22.06
C LYS A 120 -0.67 6.03 20.81
N ILE A 121 -1.73 6.83 20.91
CA ILE A 121 -1.98 7.89 19.95
C ILE A 121 -1.44 9.21 20.52
N GLY A 122 -0.49 9.81 19.82
CA GLY A 122 0.08 11.12 20.15
C GLY A 122 -0.21 12.16 19.08
N ALA A 123 0.14 13.42 19.35
CA ALA A 123 0.14 14.47 18.34
C ALA A 123 1.31 15.45 18.58
N ASN A 124 2.42 15.22 17.88
CA ASN A 124 3.55 16.16 17.84
C ASN A 124 3.34 17.14 16.67
N SER A 125 3.94 16.84 15.52
CA SER A 125 3.73 17.54 14.24
C SER A 125 2.48 17.05 13.51
N SER A 126 2.16 15.76 13.63
CA SER A 126 0.93 15.13 13.15
C SER A 126 0.38 14.15 14.19
N THR A 127 -0.89 13.76 14.05
CA THR A 127 -1.44 12.63 14.80
C THR A 127 -0.67 11.36 14.45
N GLN A 128 -0.26 10.61 15.46
CA GLN A 128 0.68 9.50 15.32
C GLN A 128 0.22 8.30 16.16
N LEU A 129 0.25 7.11 15.57
CA LEU A 129 0.11 5.82 16.23
C LEU A 129 1.51 5.26 16.49
N THR A 130 1.84 5.04 17.75
CA THR A 130 3.13 4.45 18.18
C THR A 130 2.88 3.12 18.87
N PHE A 131 3.62 2.09 18.47
CA PHE A 131 3.67 0.80 19.18
C PHE A 131 4.80 0.83 20.22
N LEU A 132 4.44 0.67 21.49
CA LEU A 132 5.34 0.90 22.62
C LEU A 132 6.09 -0.36 23.08
N THR A 133 5.44 -1.52 22.99
CA THR A 133 6.02 -2.80 23.43
C THR A 133 6.18 -3.77 22.28
N THR A 134 7.12 -4.71 22.44
CA THR A 134 7.53 -5.67 21.41
C THR A 134 6.34 -6.41 20.80
N ASN A 135 6.27 -6.41 19.47
CA ASN A 135 5.25 -7.08 18.69
C ASN A 135 5.77 -7.43 17.28
N TYR A 136 4.92 -7.90 16.36
CA TYR A 136 5.37 -8.29 15.03
C TYR A 136 5.89 -7.14 14.16
N ILE A 137 5.48 -5.89 14.40
CA ILE A 137 6.01 -4.72 13.65
C ILE A 137 7.49 -4.50 13.98
N HIS A 138 7.89 -4.74 15.23
CA HIS A 138 9.28 -4.60 15.66
C HIS A 138 10.23 -5.55 14.90
N LYS A 139 9.73 -6.68 14.39
CA LYS A 139 10.52 -7.58 13.52
C LYS A 139 10.90 -6.94 12.17
N LEU A 140 10.21 -5.87 11.76
CA LEU A 140 10.51 -5.11 10.54
C LEU A 140 11.44 -3.92 10.78
N VAL A 141 11.75 -3.60 12.05
CA VAL A 141 12.64 -2.49 12.40
C VAL A 141 14.08 -2.98 12.39
N ASN A 142 14.68 -3.02 11.19
CA ASN A 142 16.07 -3.37 10.94
C ASN A 142 16.53 -2.83 9.58
N ASP A 143 17.83 -2.89 9.30
CA ASP A 143 18.44 -2.33 8.08
C ASP A 143 17.90 -2.93 6.77
N SER A 144 17.45 -4.18 6.82
CA SER A 144 16.85 -4.84 5.66
C SER A 144 15.50 -4.18 5.32
N TYR A 145 14.52 -4.32 6.21
CA TYR A 145 13.14 -3.89 5.96
C TYR A 145 12.94 -2.38 6.12
N GLY A 146 13.74 -1.70 6.94
CA GLY A 146 13.61 -0.25 7.20
C GLY A 146 12.27 0.16 7.80
N GLY A 147 11.59 -0.76 8.51
CA GLY A 147 10.30 -0.49 9.14
C GLY A 147 10.41 0.44 10.35
N ALA A 148 9.28 0.98 10.77
CA ALA A 148 9.15 1.84 11.94
C ALA A 148 7.93 1.47 12.78
N CYS A 149 8.00 1.74 14.09
CA CYS A 149 6.89 1.59 15.04
C CYS A 149 6.05 2.87 15.19
N ASP A 150 6.45 3.93 14.50
CA ASP A 150 5.85 5.27 14.56
C ASP A 150 5.15 5.61 13.26
N TRP A 151 3.83 5.57 13.29
CA TRP A 151 2.97 5.70 12.11
C TRP A 151 2.21 7.02 12.15
N LEU A 152 2.53 7.91 11.23
CA LEU A 152 1.93 9.23 11.07
C LEU A 152 0.64 9.12 10.27
N TYR A 153 -0.49 9.47 10.89
CA TYR A 153 -1.81 9.41 10.26
C TYR A 153 -1.94 10.43 9.12
N GLN A 154 -2.39 9.98 7.95
CA GLN A 154 -2.55 10.81 6.74
C GLN A 154 -4.02 11.03 6.34
N GLY A 155 -4.98 10.52 7.11
CA GLY A 155 -6.40 10.56 6.76
C GLY A 155 -6.90 9.25 6.16
N HIS A 156 -7.89 9.35 5.29
CA HIS A 156 -8.48 8.22 4.58
C HIS A 156 -8.17 8.28 3.08
N ASN A 157 -7.95 7.13 2.46
CA ASN A 157 -7.87 7.04 1.00
C ASN A 157 -9.27 7.09 0.35
N GLU A 158 -9.30 6.90 -0.96
CA GLU A 158 -10.52 6.89 -1.78
C GLU A 158 -11.53 5.81 -1.36
N GLU A 159 -11.04 4.71 -0.80
CA GLU A 159 -11.84 3.60 -0.26
C GLU A 159 -12.35 3.84 1.16
N GLY A 160 -11.98 4.97 1.78
CA GLY A 160 -12.28 5.22 3.19
C GLY A 160 -11.43 4.40 4.16
N PHE A 161 -10.31 3.83 3.72
CA PHE A 161 -9.35 3.13 4.59
C PHE A 161 -8.39 4.11 5.22
N LEU A 162 -7.97 3.84 6.46
CA LEU A 162 -6.99 4.68 7.14
C LEU A 162 -5.63 4.53 6.45
N VAL A 163 -4.95 5.65 6.22
CA VAL A 163 -3.63 5.70 5.62
C VAL A 163 -2.64 6.27 6.62
N PHE A 164 -1.48 5.62 6.72
CA PHE A 164 -0.36 6.09 7.51
C PHE A 164 0.92 6.12 6.66
N LYS A 165 1.92 6.83 7.18
CA LYS A 165 3.29 6.86 6.67
C LYS A 165 4.26 6.82 7.86
N THR A 166 5.54 6.62 7.63
CA THR A 166 6.58 6.76 8.65
C THR A 166 7.37 8.05 8.43
N ALA A 167 8.29 8.36 9.34
CA ALA A 167 9.25 9.46 9.14
C ALA A 167 10.47 9.02 8.31
N SER A 168 10.59 7.73 7.99
CA SER A 168 11.80 7.14 7.38
C SER A 168 11.97 7.51 5.91
N TYR A 169 10.88 7.86 5.21
CA TYR A 169 10.92 8.14 3.78
C TYR A 169 10.35 9.53 3.48
N LEU A 170 11.21 10.41 3.00
CA LEU A 170 10.80 11.72 2.46
C LEU A 170 10.21 11.59 1.04
N ARG A 171 10.62 10.56 0.29
CA ARG A 171 10.15 10.35 -1.08
C ARG A 171 8.74 9.74 -1.04
N PRO A 172 7.78 10.34 -1.77
CA PRO A 172 6.49 9.70 -1.95
C PRO A 172 6.72 8.36 -2.66
N ALA A 173 5.93 7.35 -2.29
CA ALA A 173 5.86 6.06 -2.95
C ALA A 173 6.92 4.99 -2.58
N CYS A 174 7.68 5.19 -1.50
CA CYS A 174 8.59 4.20 -0.91
C CYS A 174 7.99 3.36 0.25
N GLU A 175 6.81 3.72 0.73
CA GLU A 175 6.13 3.03 1.83
C GLU A 175 4.62 3.10 1.70
N TYR A 176 3.94 2.09 2.24
CA TYR A 176 2.48 2.03 2.28
C TYR A 176 2.03 1.41 3.59
N ILE A 177 1.24 2.14 4.37
CA ILE A 177 0.51 1.60 5.53
C ILE A 177 -0.96 1.90 5.34
N ILE A 178 -1.77 0.86 5.14
CA ILE A 178 -3.21 0.98 4.96
C ILE A 178 -3.92 0.06 5.92
N MET A 179 -4.94 0.58 6.60
CA MET A 179 -5.80 -0.19 7.50
C MET A 179 -7.23 -0.23 6.97
N LYS A 180 -7.66 -1.41 6.55
CA LYS A 180 -9.02 -1.70 6.12
C LYS A 180 -9.82 -2.24 7.31
N PRO A 181 -11.03 -1.74 7.60
CA PRO A 181 -11.85 -2.26 8.67
C PRO A 181 -12.28 -3.71 8.38
N LEU A 182 -12.14 -4.61 9.36
CA LEU A 182 -12.70 -5.96 9.29
C LEU A 182 -14.17 -5.92 9.66
N LYS A 183 -14.97 -6.84 9.10
CA LYS A 183 -16.43 -6.84 9.32
C LYS A 183 -16.80 -7.61 10.58
N ASN A 184 -16.07 -8.66 10.91
CA ASN A 184 -16.38 -9.55 12.01
C ASN A 184 -15.11 -10.24 12.57
N MET A 185 -15.23 -10.89 13.73
CA MET A 185 -14.12 -11.58 14.39
C MET A 185 -13.64 -12.84 13.63
N SER A 186 -14.47 -13.44 12.77
CA SER A 186 -14.02 -14.54 11.90
C SER A 186 -13.00 -14.02 10.89
N ASP A 187 -13.25 -12.86 10.28
CA ASP A 187 -12.29 -12.21 9.38
C ASP A 187 -10.98 -11.90 10.12
N PHE A 188 -11.03 -11.42 11.37
CA PHE A 188 -9.84 -11.19 12.19
C PHE A 188 -8.98 -12.45 12.37
N ASN A 189 -9.62 -13.59 12.59
CA ASN A 189 -8.93 -14.85 12.82
C ASN A 189 -8.42 -15.52 11.54
N ASN A 190 -9.08 -15.27 10.40
CA ASN A 190 -8.83 -15.98 9.15
C ASN A 190 -8.03 -15.16 8.12
N ALA A 191 -8.17 -13.84 8.11
CA ALA A 191 -7.63 -12.99 7.04
C ALA A 191 -6.10 -13.14 6.87
N VAL A 192 -5.36 -13.11 7.99
CA VAL A 192 -3.90 -13.30 7.97
C VAL A 192 -3.51 -14.72 7.54
N LYS A 193 -4.29 -15.74 7.94
CA LYS A 193 -4.05 -17.12 7.51
C LYS A 193 -4.25 -17.25 6.00
N GLN A 194 -5.35 -16.70 5.47
CA GLN A 194 -5.63 -16.69 4.03
C GLN A 194 -4.56 -15.92 3.25
N ALA A 195 -4.13 -14.76 3.76
CA ALA A 195 -3.01 -13.99 3.20
C ALA A 195 -1.73 -14.81 3.14
N TYR A 196 -1.38 -15.49 4.24
CA TYR A 196 -0.24 -16.40 4.29
C TYR A 196 -0.36 -17.53 3.28
N ASP A 197 -1.50 -18.22 3.22
CA ASP A 197 -1.72 -19.35 2.31
C ASP A 197 -1.59 -18.92 0.84
N ASN A 198 -2.20 -17.79 0.46
CA ASN A 198 -2.09 -17.23 -0.88
C ASN A 198 -0.66 -16.81 -1.22
N ARG A 199 0.04 -16.15 -0.27
CA ARG A 199 1.46 -15.81 -0.42
C ARG A 199 2.32 -17.06 -0.66
N ARG A 200 2.15 -18.10 0.15
CA ARG A 200 2.91 -19.35 0.02
C ARG A 200 2.66 -20.05 -1.31
N ILE A 201 1.47 -19.92 -1.89
CA ILE A 201 1.18 -20.49 -3.21
C ILE A 201 1.95 -19.74 -4.29
N PHE A 202 1.94 -18.41 -4.26
CA PHE A 202 2.74 -17.61 -5.18
C PHE A 202 4.25 -17.91 -5.04
N GLU A 203 4.76 -17.98 -3.81
CA GLU A 203 6.17 -18.28 -3.53
C GLU A 203 6.61 -19.69 -3.95
N LYS A 204 5.66 -20.64 -4.02
CA LYS A 204 5.92 -22.01 -4.49
C LYS A 204 5.90 -22.17 -6.01
N MET A 205 5.45 -21.16 -6.75
CA MET A 205 5.47 -21.21 -8.21
C MET A 205 6.92 -21.30 -8.69
N LYS A 206 7.22 -22.28 -9.54
CA LYS A 206 8.59 -22.50 -10.05
C LYS A 206 8.98 -21.43 -11.07
N ASN A 207 8.01 -21.02 -11.88
CA ASN A 207 8.16 -20.10 -12.97
C ASN A 207 6.91 -19.20 -13.10
N PRO A 208 6.69 -18.27 -12.16
CA PRO A 208 5.60 -17.31 -12.25
C PRO A 208 5.79 -16.37 -13.45
N GLN A 209 4.86 -16.40 -14.39
CA GLN A 209 4.83 -15.53 -15.56
C GLN A 209 3.57 -14.66 -15.55
N LEU A 210 3.74 -13.40 -15.93
CA LEU A 210 2.70 -12.38 -16.04
C LEU A 210 2.29 -12.21 -17.50
N TYR A 211 0.99 -12.27 -17.75
CA TYR A 211 0.38 -12.04 -19.04
C TYR A 211 -0.67 -10.94 -18.92
N ILE A 212 -0.47 -9.81 -19.61
CA ILE A 212 -1.37 -8.66 -19.61
C ILE A 212 -1.94 -8.46 -21.02
N HIS A 213 -3.27 -8.47 -21.13
CA HIS A 213 -3.97 -8.41 -22.41
C HIS A 213 -5.31 -7.69 -22.34
N LYS A 214 -5.82 -7.28 -23.51
CA LYS A 214 -7.19 -6.80 -23.70
C LYS A 214 -7.73 -7.33 -25.02
N GLY A 215 -8.74 -8.20 -24.95
CA GLY A 215 -9.17 -8.97 -26.12
C GLY A 215 -7.99 -9.78 -26.68
N GLY A 216 -7.76 -9.70 -28.00
CA GLY A 216 -6.63 -10.34 -28.67
C GLY A 216 -5.29 -9.58 -28.59
N ARG A 217 -5.25 -8.37 -28.01
CA ARG A 217 -4.02 -7.57 -27.92
C ARG A 217 -3.26 -7.89 -26.63
N VAL A 218 -1.99 -8.23 -26.77
CA VAL A 218 -1.04 -8.40 -25.65
C VAL A 218 -0.31 -7.08 -25.40
N TYR A 219 -0.22 -6.68 -24.14
CA TYR A 219 0.49 -5.46 -23.70
C TYR A 219 1.82 -5.78 -23.02
N PHE A 220 1.89 -6.93 -22.36
CA PHE A 220 3.09 -7.43 -21.72
C PHE A 220 2.95 -8.94 -21.53
N GLN A 221 3.98 -9.69 -21.86
CA GLN A 221 4.05 -11.12 -21.58
C GLN A 221 5.47 -11.43 -21.15
N SER A 222 5.66 -11.76 -19.88
CA SER A 222 6.96 -12.24 -19.45
C SER A 222 7.19 -13.65 -19.99
N ASP A 223 8.42 -13.90 -20.41
CA ASP A 223 8.88 -15.11 -21.08
C ASP A 223 10.24 -15.59 -20.54
N TYR A 224 10.78 -14.91 -19.53
CA TYR A 224 12.07 -15.23 -18.93
C TYR A 224 11.98 -15.45 -17.42
N TYR A 225 12.74 -16.43 -16.92
CA TYR A 225 12.76 -16.80 -15.51
C TYR A 225 14.21 -16.87 -14.99
N LEU A 226 14.45 -16.29 -13.81
CA LEU A 226 15.78 -16.31 -13.16
C LEU A 226 15.91 -17.58 -12.32
N GLY A 227 15.89 -18.75 -12.95
CA GLY A 227 15.88 -20.03 -12.24
C GLY A 227 17.10 -20.92 -12.45
N ARG A 228 18.02 -20.60 -13.37
CA ARG A 228 19.08 -21.57 -13.74
C ARG A 228 20.11 -21.84 -12.63
N ASN A 229 20.37 -20.90 -11.70
CA ASN A 229 21.45 -21.02 -10.69
C ASN A 229 21.03 -20.63 -9.25
N GLY A 230 19.88 -21.09 -8.74
CA GLY A 230 19.61 -21.19 -7.29
C GLY A 230 19.53 -19.92 -6.41
N GLY A 231 19.91 -18.73 -6.89
CA GLY A 231 19.98 -17.50 -6.08
C GLY A 231 18.65 -16.75 -5.88
N ARG A 232 17.61 -17.05 -6.67
CA ARG A 232 16.37 -16.24 -6.75
C ARG A 232 15.27 -16.66 -5.76
N ALA A 233 15.17 -17.94 -5.42
CA ALA A 233 14.10 -18.44 -4.53
C ALA A 233 14.23 -17.85 -3.11
N ASN A 234 15.45 -17.89 -2.55
CA ASN A 234 15.73 -17.40 -1.20
C ASN A 234 15.56 -15.87 -1.06
N THR A 235 15.80 -15.11 -2.14
CA THR A 235 15.71 -13.64 -2.14
C THR A 235 14.27 -13.18 -2.33
N THR A 236 13.47 -13.86 -3.17
CA THR A 236 12.04 -13.59 -3.36
C THR A 236 11.26 -13.81 -2.06
N GLU A 237 11.46 -14.92 -1.34
CA GLU A 237 10.73 -15.18 -0.09
C GLU A 237 11.12 -14.21 1.04
N LYS A 238 12.41 -13.87 1.16
CA LYS A 238 12.90 -12.97 2.21
C LYS A 238 12.55 -11.50 1.92
N GLN A 239 12.70 -11.05 0.68
CA GLN A 239 12.42 -9.66 0.31
C GLN A 239 10.96 -9.45 -0.04
N ARG A 240 10.21 -10.49 -0.40
CA ARG A 240 8.85 -10.40 -0.97
C ARG A 240 8.79 -9.45 -2.16
N TYR A 241 9.70 -9.60 -3.11
CA TYR A 241 9.76 -8.79 -4.31
C TYR A 241 9.85 -9.69 -5.54
N TYR A 242 9.11 -9.37 -6.60
CA TYR A 242 9.14 -10.16 -7.83
C TYR A 242 9.30 -9.30 -9.09
N LEU A 243 10.06 -9.82 -10.05
CA LEU A 243 10.31 -9.25 -11.37
C LEU A 243 9.73 -10.15 -12.47
N PHE A 244 8.79 -9.64 -13.23
CA PHE A 244 8.33 -10.23 -14.47
C PHE A 244 9.12 -9.62 -15.62
N MET A 245 9.77 -10.45 -16.43
CA MET A 245 10.68 -9.98 -17.47
C MET A 245 10.28 -10.55 -18.82
N GLU A 246 10.24 -9.66 -19.80
CA GLU A 246 10.05 -9.95 -21.21
C GLU A 246 11.37 -9.71 -21.93
N VAL A 247 11.87 -10.71 -22.65
CA VAL A 247 13.11 -10.62 -23.42
C VAL A 247 12.90 -9.65 -24.57
N THR A 248 13.63 -8.54 -24.56
CA THR A 248 13.63 -7.58 -25.68
C THR A 248 14.82 -7.76 -26.60
N LYS A 249 15.92 -8.34 -26.09
CA LYS A 249 17.11 -8.64 -26.88
C LYS A 249 17.73 -9.97 -26.46
N PRO A 250 17.57 -11.03 -27.28
CA PRO A 250 18.18 -12.32 -26.99
C PRO A 250 19.70 -12.23 -27.05
N ASN A 251 20.38 -13.20 -26.44
CA ASN A 251 21.80 -13.35 -26.62
C ASN A 251 22.08 -14.08 -27.94
N PRO A 252 22.99 -13.60 -28.81
CA PRO A 252 23.38 -14.34 -30.00
C PRO A 252 24.11 -15.65 -29.67
N ILE A 253 24.68 -15.78 -28.47
CA ILE A 253 25.30 -17.02 -28.01
C ILE A 253 24.21 -17.90 -27.36
N PRO A 254 24.00 -19.14 -27.85
CA PRO A 254 23.09 -20.09 -27.21
C PRO A 254 23.42 -20.27 -25.73
N ASP A 255 22.40 -20.54 -24.90
CA ASP A 255 22.52 -20.76 -23.45
C ASP A 255 22.95 -19.58 -22.58
N TYR A 256 23.39 -18.47 -23.17
CA TYR A 256 23.70 -17.25 -22.43
C TYR A 256 22.42 -16.48 -22.06
N PRO A 257 22.40 -15.79 -20.90
CA PRO A 257 21.26 -14.96 -20.53
C PRO A 257 21.03 -13.86 -21.58
N PRO A 258 19.77 -13.52 -21.88
CA PRO A 258 19.44 -12.40 -22.76
C PRO A 258 20.08 -11.09 -22.29
N LYS A 259 20.38 -10.21 -23.25
CA LYS A 259 21.15 -8.98 -22.98
C LYS A 259 20.29 -7.86 -22.41
N GLU A 260 19.02 -7.79 -22.83
CA GLU A 260 18.11 -6.71 -22.45
C GLU A 260 16.69 -7.25 -22.21
N PHE A 261 16.02 -6.63 -21.23
CA PHE A 261 14.67 -6.99 -20.81
C PHE A 261 13.79 -5.76 -20.64
N SER A 262 12.50 -5.92 -20.97
CA SER A 262 11.41 -5.11 -20.44
C SER A 262 10.95 -5.71 -19.12
N VAL A 263 10.75 -4.89 -18.08
CA VAL A 263 10.46 -5.43 -16.73
C VAL A 263 9.31 -4.72 -16.07
N LEU A 264 8.44 -5.53 -15.46
CA LEU A 264 7.46 -5.10 -14.48
C LEU A 264 7.78 -5.76 -13.15
N GLY A 265 7.93 -4.97 -12.10
CA GLY A 265 8.36 -5.46 -10.81
C GLY A 265 7.73 -4.68 -9.67
N SER A 266 7.50 -5.36 -8.55
CA SER A 266 7.04 -4.72 -7.33
C SER A 266 7.25 -5.63 -6.13
N GLY A 267 7.33 -5.02 -4.95
CA GLY A 267 7.14 -5.71 -3.68
C GLY A 267 5.71 -6.22 -3.60
N TYR A 268 5.52 -7.41 -3.03
CA TYR A 268 4.22 -8.06 -2.89
C TYR A 268 3.89 -8.39 -1.43
N CYS A 269 2.62 -8.65 -1.17
CA CYS A 269 2.10 -9.13 0.10
C CYS A 269 0.89 -10.04 -0.15
N GLY A 270 0.69 -11.04 0.71
CA GLY A 270 -0.53 -11.84 0.67
C GLY A 270 -1.75 -11.01 1.10
N THR A 271 -2.91 -11.33 0.54
CA THR A 271 -4.21 -10.80 1.00
C THR A 271 -5.20 -11.96 1.18
N PRO A 272 -6.30 -11.75 1.92
CA PRO A 272 -7.32 -12.79 2.05
C PRO A 272 -7.83 -13.33 0.71
N ASP A 273 -7.94 -12.45 -0.29
CA ASP A 273 -8.47 -12.77 -1.62
C ASP A 273 -7.39 -13.23 -2.62
N GLY A 274 -6.11 -12.96 -2.37
CA GLY A 274 -5.01 -13.35 -3.26
C GLY A 274 -3.68 -12.71 -2.90
N ILE A 275 -3.11 -11.92 -3.81
CA ILE A 275 -1.81 -11.26 -3.64
C ILE A 275 -1.90 -9.81 -4.10
N THR A 276 -1.19 -8.92 -3.43
CA THR A 276 -1.15 -7.49 -3.78
C THR A 276 0.27 -7.03 -4.02
N PHE A 277 0.48 -6.41 -5.17
CA PHE A 277 1.65 -5.63 -5.55
C PHE A 277 1.29 -4.17 -5.33
N LYS A 278 1.27 -3.69 -4.09
CA LYS A 278 0.63 -2.40 -3.77
C LYS A 278 1.20 -1.20 -4.54
N ALA A 279 2.51 -1.24 -4.80
CA ALA A 279 3.23 -0.31 -5.66
C ALA A 279 2.74 -0.34 -7.12
N GLY A 280 2.29 -1.51 -7.55
CA GLY A 280 1.57 -1.78 -8.78
C GLY A 280 2.48 -2.26 -9.91
N LEU A 281 2.01 -3.25 -10.66
CA LEU A 281 2.59 -3.60 -11.96
C LEU A 281 2.04 -2.61 -12.99
N ARG A 282 2.87 -1.65 -13.39
CA ARG A 282 2.44 -0.46 -14.14
C ARG A 282 2.69 -0.63 -15.63
N LEU A 283 1.63 -0.71 -16.43
CA LEU A 283 1.76 -0.49 -17.87
C LEU A 283 2.02 0.99 -18.17
N ASN A 284 1.39 1.87 -17.40
CA ASN A 284 1.56 3.32 -17.42
C ASN A 284 0.98 3.91 -16.12
N ASN A 285 0.97 5.25 -16.01
CA ASN A 285 0.51 5.96 -14.82
C ASN A 285 -0.98 5.72 -14.46
N LYS A 286 -1.81 5.26 -15.39
CA LYS A 286 -3.25 4.99 -15.17
C LYS A 286 -3.56 3.50 -15.05
N GLN A 287 -2.88 2.67 -15.84
CA GLN A 287 -3.09 1.22 -15.89
C GLN A 287 -2.10 0.53 -14.96
N VAL A 288 -2.54 0.36 -13.71
CA VAL A 288 -1.73 -0.19 -12.63
C VAL A 288 -2.46 -1.40 -12.05
N PHE A 289 -1.84 -2.58 -12.14
CA PHE A 289 -2.37 -3.79 -11.53
C PHE A 289 -1.76 -3.95 -10.13
N ALA A 290 -2.55 -3.62 -9.11
CA ALA A 290 -2.11 -3.71 -7.72
C ALA A 290 -2.60 -5.02 -7.06
N ASP A 291 -3.90 -5.27 -7.09
CA ASP A 291 -4.48 -6.41 -6.37
C ASP A 291 -4.91 -7.52 -7.34
N PHE A 292 -4.46 -8.75 -7.09
CA PHE A 292 -4.80 -9.93 -7.85
C PHE A 292 -5.57 -10.91 -6.96
N LYS A 293 -6.74 -11.33 -7.45
CA LYS A 293 -7.54 -12.37 -6.80
C LYS A 293 -7.01 -13.73 -7.18
N ARG A 294 -6.92 -14.64 -6.22
CA ARG A 294 -6.60 -16.03 -6.50
C ARG A 294 -7.76 -16.73 -7.20
N VAL A 295 -7.46 -17.39 -8.31
CA VAL A 295 -8.37 -18.25 -9.06
C VAL A 295 -7.66 -19.58 -9.27
N ASN A 296 -8.06 -20.62 -8.51
CA ASN A 296 -7.36 -21.90 -8.45
C ASN A 296 -5.88 -21.73 -8.04
N ASN A 297 -4.94 -22.03 -8.94
CA ASN A 297 -3.50 -21.85 -8.74
C ASN A 297 -2.95 -20.60 -9.43
N ASN A 298 -3.80 -19.77 -10.03
CA ASN A 298 -3.41 -18.53 -10.71
C ASN A 298 -3.83 -17.31 -9.87
N PHE A 299 -3.25 -16.16 -10.21
CA PHE A 299 -3.66 -14.87 -9.66
C PHE A 299 -4.10 -13.97 -10.81
N GLU A 300 -5.33 -13.49 -10.75
CA GLU A 300 -5.97 -12.75 -11.82
C GLU A 300 -6.42 -11.36 -11.35
N ALA A 301 -6.21 -10.37 -12.21
CA ALA A 301 -6.70 -9.01 -12.02
C ALA A 301 -7.36 -8.53 -13.32
N GLU A 302 -8.58 -8.03 -13.22
CA GLU A 302 -9.24 -7.27 -14.29
C GLU A 302 -9.41 -5.84 -13.81
N LEU A 303 -9.01 -4.85 -14.62
CA LEU A 303 -9.22 -3.45 -14.26
C LEU A 303 -10.64 -3.01 -14.64
N VAL A 304 -11.29 -2.34 -13.70
CA VAL A 304 -12.57 -1.65 -13.89
C VAL A 304 -12.39 -0.16 -13.65
N GLU A 305 -13.23 0.64 -14.31
CA GLU A 305 -13.27 2.07 -14.14
C GLU A 305 -14.28 2.43 -13.04
N VAL A 306 -13.80 3.15 -12.02
CA VAL A 306 -14.59 3.59 -10.86
C VAL A 306 -14.44 5.10 -10.69
N TYR A 307 -15.58 5.78 -10.53
CA TYR A 307 -15.63 7.21 -10.24
C TYR A 307 -15.76 7.43 -8.74
N TYR A 308 -14.88 8.28 -8.19
CA TYR A 308 -14.85 8.64 -6.78
C TYR A 308 -15.38 10.06 -6.59
N PRO A 309 -16.66 10.25 -6.17
CA PRO A 309 -17.31 11.57 -6.18
C PRO A 309 -16.61 12.61 -5.31
N LYS A 310 -16.16 12.22 -4.12
CA LYS A 310 -15.48 13.11 -3.17
C LYS A 310 -14.17 13.68 -3.73
N TRP A 311 -13.47 12.92 -4.57
CA TRP A 311 -12.21 13.34 -5.19
C TRP A 311 -12.41 13.87 -6.61
N LYS A 312 -13.61 13.69 -7.19
CA LYS A 312 -13.95 14.02 -8.58
C LYS A 312 -12.97 13.39 -9.59
N THR A 313 -12.48 12.19 -9.28
CA THR A 313 -11.54 11.46 -10.12
C THR A 313 -12.10 10.11 -10.53
N THR A 314 -11.71 9.69 -11.73
CA THR A 314 -11.95 8.33 -12.22
C THR A 314 -10.64 7.56 -12.17
N ARG A 315 -10.66 6.35 -11.60
CA ARG A 315 -9.47 5.50 -11.49
C ARG A 315 -9.76 4.10 -12.01
N LEU A 316 -8.68 3.43 -12.42
CA LEU A 316 -8.70 2.01 -12.72
C LEU A 316 -8.30 1.23 -11.47
N VAL A 317 -9.15 0.30 -11.05
CA VAL A 317 -8.96 -0.53 -9.86
C VAL A 317 -9.30 -1.98 -10.16
N SER A 318 -8.87 -2.90 -9.31
CA SER A 318 -9.12 -4.33 -9.51
C SER A 318 -10.60 -4.66 -9.30
N LYS A 319 -11.21 -5.34 -10.27
CA LYS A 319 -12.64 -5.71 -10.31
C LYS A 319 -13.11 -6.48 -9.08
N HIS A 320 -12.28 -7.31 -8.48
CA HIS A 320 -12.70 -8.07 -7.30
C HIS A 320 -12.90 -7.19 -6.06
N LEU A 321 -12.31 -5.99 -6.04
CA LEU A 321 -12.54 -4.97 -5.02
C LEU A 321 -13.77 -4.10 -5.35
N HIS A 322 -14.00 -3.86 -6.65
CA HIS A 322 -15.11 -3.05 -7.18
C HIS A 322 -15.89 -3.80 -8.26
N PRO A 323 -16.70 -4.80 -7.90
CA PRO A 323 -17.47 -5.56 -8.87
C PRO A 323 -18.49 -4.71 -9.65
N GLU A 324 -18.89 -3.57 -9.09
CA GLU A 324 -19.78 -2.56 -9.69
C GLU A 324 -19.11 -1.69 -10.75
N GLY A 325 -17.77 -1.68 -10.81
CA GLY A 325 -17.02 -0.83 -11.72
C GLY A 325 -17.24 -1.18 -13.19
N LYS A 326 -17.11 -0.17 -14.06
CA LYS A 326 -17.30 -0.36 -15.51
C LYS A 326 -16.16 -1.19 -16.09
N ILE A 327 -16.50 -2.31 -16.73
CA ILE A 327 -15.53 -3.27 -17.28
C ILE A 327 -14.70 -2.62 -18.40
N THR A 328 -13.37 -2.75 -18.29
CA THR A 328 -12.45 -2.28 -19.34
C THR A 328 -11.96 -3.38 -20.28
N GLY A 329 -12.10 -4.65 -19.86
CA GLY A 329 -11.56 -5.83 -20.54
C GLY A 329 -10.03 -5.99 -20.46
N LEU A 330 -9.34 -5.08 -19.75
CA LEU A 330 -7.91 -5.13 -19.54
C LEU A 330 -7.60 -6.04 -18.34
N LYS A 331 -6.91 -7.15 -18.60
CA LYS A 331 -6.66 -8.23 -17.64
C LYS A 331 -5.19 -8.53 -17.51
N ALA A 332 -4.78 -8.93 -16.31
CA ALA A 332 -3.47 -9.46 -15.98
C ALA A 332 -3.62 -10.79 -15.27
N ILE A 333 -2.83 -11.78 -15.68
CA ILE A 333 -2.85 -13.14 -15.15
C ILE A 333 -1.42 -13.52 -14.78
N ILE A 334 -1.22 -13.96 -13.55
CA ILE A 334 0.00 -14.59 -13.09
C ILE A 334 -0.26 -16.09 -12.99
N LYS A 335 0.54 -16.88 -13.69
CA LYS A 335 0.46 -18.34 -13.71
C LYS A 335 1.84 -18.96 -13.60
N ASP A 336 1.91 -20.16 -13.03
CA ASP A 336 3.13 -20.96 -13.05
C ASP A 336 3.24 -21.67 -14.41
N VAL A 337 4.20 -21.25 -15.24
CA VAL A 337 4.37 -21.80 -16.59
C VAL A 337 5.39 -22.94 -16.54
N PRO A 338 5.06 -24.14 -17.04
CA PRO A 338 6.03 -25.24 -17.08
C PRO A 338 7.34 -24.80 -17.75
N ILE A 339 8.46 -25.08 -17.08
CA ILE A 339 9.78 -24.96 -17.70
C ILE A 339 9.91 -26.18 -18.60
N ILE A 340 10.03 -25.97 -19.91
CA ILE A 340 10.36 -27.05 -20.84
C ILE A 340 11.85 -27.32 -20.61
N GLU A 341 12.14 -28.51 -20.08
CA GLU A 341 13.52 -28.99 -19.85
C GLU A 341 14.23 -29.33 -21.16
#